data_AF-A0A964P7Q0-F1
#
_entry.id   AF-A0A964P7Q0-F1
#
_cell.length_a   1.000
_cell.length_b   1.000
_cell.length_c   1.000
_cell.angle_alpha   90.00
_cell.angle_beta   90.00
_cell.angle_gamma   90.00
#
_symmetry.space_group_name_H-M   'P 1'
#
loop_
_entity.id
_entity.type
_entity.pdbx_description
1 polymer ?
#
loop_
_entity_poly.entity_id
_entity_poly.type
_entity_poly.pdbx_seq_one_letter_code
_entity_poly.pdbx_strand_id
1 'polypeptide(L)'
;MQYWRMQLHPADPDRATKWAAESLARGLVGFAYGKDPGDLTRSPDGVPKNELEFATGMAVGDRVLVLVHQYPFALVTIDSDYCYLREPPSSGEVNMLGVWFNHFRRVTDVKYYADLVKDPTNWDQSFLKCPTIQLLVDPESRSYKLIQSWP
;
A
#
# COMPACT_ATOMS: atom_id res chain seq x y z
N MET A 1 2.91 -15.68 7.19
CA MET A 1 3.00 -14.88 5.96
C MET A 1 1.65 -14.88 5.28
N GLN A 2 1.06 -13.71 5.15
CA GLN A 2 -0.19 -13.42 4.47
C GLN A 2 0.07 -12.56 3.24
N TYR A 3 -0.88 -12.54 2.31
CA TYR A 3 -0.83 -11.70 1.12
C TYR A 3 -1.85 -10.59 1.20
N TRP A 4 -1.41 -9.38 0.88
CA TRP A 4 -2.21 -8.19 0.89
C TRP A 4 -2.15 -7.52 -0.46
N ARG A 5 -3.17 -6.73 -0.78
CA ARG A 5 -3.07 -5.70 -1.80
C ARG A 5 -3.32 -4.35 -1.20
N MET A 6 -2.67 -3.33 -1.74
CA MET A 6 -2.79 -1.97 -1.27
C MET A 6 -2.72 -0.98 -2.42
N GLN A 7 -3.67 -0.05 -2.48
CA GLN A 7 -3.57 1.11 -3.34
C GLN A 7 -2.72 2.17 -2.65
N LEU A 8 -1.56 2.46 -3.22
CA LEU A 8 -0.72 3.56 -2.78
C LEU A 8 -1.09 4.79 -3.61
N HIS A 9 -2.31 5.28 -3.40
CA HIS A 9 -2.88 6.38 -4.16
C HIS A 9 -3.26 7.51 -3.21
N PRO A 10 -2.66 8.69 -3.35
CA PRO A 10 -2.99 9.86 -2.54
C PRO A 10 -4.32 10.49 -2.95
N ALA A 11 -4.71 11.58 -2.28
CA ALA A 11 -5.80 12.44 -2.73
C ALA A 11 -5.54 13.14 -4.09
N ASP A 12 -4.28 13.23 -4.55
CA ASP A 12 -3.89 13.83 -5.84
C ASP A 12 -3.54 12.75 -6.88
N PRO A 13 -4.46 12.36 -7.78
CA PRO A 13 -4.22 11.31 -8.76
C PRO A 13 -3.04 11.61 -9.69
N ASP A 14 -2.79 12.88 -10.05
CA ASP A 14 -1.76 13.23 -11.03
C ASP A 14 -0.34 12.94 -10.52
N ARG A 15 -0.19 12.74 -9.21
CA ARG A 15 1.09 12.48 -8.53
C ARG A 15 1.20 11.09 -7.94
N ALA A 16 0.20 10.23 -8.11
CA ALA A 16 0.14 8.94 -7.43
C ALA A 16 1.36 8.05 -7.72
N THR A 17 1.75 7.90 -8.98
CA THR A 17 2.92 7.10 -9.37
C THR A 17 4.22 7.66 -8.80
N LYS A 18 4.41 8.99 -8.85
CA LYS A 18 5.59 9.66 -8.30
C LYS A 18 5.70 9.37 -6.80
N TRP A 19 4.62 9.60 -6.06
CA TRP A 19 4.63 9.41 -4.62
C TRP A 19 4.74 7.95 -4.20
N ALA A 20 4.16 7.03 -4.97
CA ALA A 20 4.37 5.60 -4.75
C ALA A 20 5.86 5.25 -4.91
N ALA A 21 6.49 5.68 -5.99
CA ALA A 21 7.93 5.47 -6.21
C ALA A 21 8.79 6.08 -5.09
N GLU A 22 8.54 7.33 -4.71
CA GLU A 22 9.28 8.02 -3.66
C GLU A 22 9.11 7.35 -2.28
N SER A 23 7.90 6.88 -1.96
CA SER A 23 7.63 6.17 -0.70
C SER A 23 8.36 4.84 -0.64
N LEU A 24 8.31 4.06 -1.73
CA LEU A 24 9.00 2.78 -1.83
C LEU A 24 10.52 2.94 -1.83
N ALA A 25 11.05 3.98 -2.47
CA ALA A 25 12.48 4.30 -2.43
C ALA A 25 12.97 4.64 -1.01
N ARG A 26 12.07 5.11 -0.14
CA ARG A 26 12.32 5.35 1.29
C ARG A 26 12.08 4.12 2.16
N GLY A 27 11.67 3.00 1.56
CA GLY A 27 11.32 1.77 2.27
C GLY A 27 10.04 1.91 3.08
N LEU A 28 9.04 2.64 2.58
CA LEU A 28 7.77 2.87 3.27
C LEU A 28 6.56 2.51 2.41
N VAL A 29 5.54 1.93 3.05
CA VAL A 29 4.18 1.78 2.50
C VAL A 29 3.18 2.31 3.51
N GLY A 30 2.12 2.95 3.05
CA GLY A 30 1.18 3.61 3.95
C GLY A 30 0.06 4.35 3.24
N PHE A 31 -0.89 4.87 4.01
CA PHE A 31 -1.99 5.66 3.48
C PHE A 31 -2.37 6.77 4.47
N ALA A 32 -3.09 7.76 3.95
CA ALA A 32 -3.57 8.90 4.71
C ALA A 32 -5.07 9.07 4.47
N TYR A 33 -5.71 9.77 5.39
CA TYR A 33 -7.10 10.17 5.27
C TYR A 33 -7.20 11.66 4.94
N GLY A 34 -8.26 12.06 4.23
CA GLY A 34 -8.56 13.49 4.07
C GLY A 34 -8.83 14.19 5.41
N LYS A 35 -9.38 13.45 6.37
CA LYS A 35 -9.49 13.86 7.79
C LYS A 35 -8.90 12.75 8.65
N ASP A 36 -7.84 13.06 9.39
CA ASP A 36 -7.12 12.09 10.23
C ASP A 36 -8.06 11.49 11.31
N PRO A 37 -8.31 10.16 11.28
CA PRO A 37 -9.11 9.48 12.30
C PRO A 37 -8.33 9.21 13.59
N GLY A 38 -7.03 9.51 13.62
CA GLY A 38 -6.16 9.15 14.72
C GLY A 38 -5.61 7.72 14.61
N ASP A 39 -4.95 7.27 15.67
CA ASP A 39 -4.32 5.96 15.72
C ASP A 39 -5.32 4.81 15.54
N LEU A 40 -5.19 4.09 14.42
CA LEU A 40 -6.06 2.97 14.05
C LEU A 40 -6.03 1.79 15.03
N THR A 41 -5.00 1.65 15.86
CA THR A 41 -4.96 0.61 16.92
C THR A 41 -6.03 0.85 18.00
N ARG A 42 -6.59 2.05 18.06
CA ARG A 42 -7.69 2.42 18.97
C ARG A 42 -9.07 2.16 18.38
N SER A 43 -9.14 1.62 17.16
CA SER A 43 -10.40 1.34 16.44
C SER A 43 -11.34 2.55 16.38
N PRO A 44 -10.90 3.69 15.82
CA PRO A 44 -11.74 4.88 15.72
C PRO A 44 -13.01 4.61 14.91
N ASP A 45 -14.11 5.23 15.33
CA ASP A 45 -15.42 5.08 14.69
C ASP A 45 -15.39 5.55 13.22
N GLY A 46 -16.07 4.80 12.36
CA GLY A 46 -16.25 5.13 10.94
C GLY A 46 -15.08 4.74 10.03
N VAL A 47 -14.01 4.12 10.56
CA VAL A 47 -12.94 3.57 9.73
C VAL A 47 -13.33 2.18 9.19
N PRO A 48 -13.20 1.93 7.88
CA PRO A 48 -13.40 0.62 7.28
C PRO A 48 -12.58 -0.50 7.94
N LYS A 49 -13.18 -1.67 8.14
CA LYS A 49 -12.53 -2.83 8.80
C LYS A 49 -11.17 -3.18 8.18
N ASN A 50 -11.08 -3.20 6.86
CA ASN A 50 -9.86 -3.52 6.14
C ASN A 50 -8.72 -2.53 6.42
N GLU A 51 -9.04 -1.26 6.68
CA GLU A 51 -8.06 -0.25 7.06
C GLU A 51 -7.62 -0.41 8.52
N LEU A 52 -8.53 -0.83 9.41
CA LEU A 52 -8.15 -1.24 10.79
C LEU A 52 -7.24 -2.48 10.78
N GLU A 53 -7.45 -3.40 9.84
CA GLU A 53 -6.60 -4.58 9.65
C GLU A 53 -5.17 -4.20 9.18
N PHE A 54 -4.95 -3.02 8.60
CA PHE A 54 -3.59 -2.53 8.36
C PHE A 54 -2.80 -2.36 9.67
N ALA A 55 -3.46 -1.85 10.70
CA ALA A 55 -2.84 -1.62 12.00
C ALA A 55 -2.75 -2.88 12.85
N THR A 56 -3.75 -3.76 12.75
CA THR A 56 -3.93 -4.89 13.68
C THR A 56 -3.67 -6.27 13.08
N GLY A 57 -3.84 -6.44 11.77
CA GLY A 57 -3.78 -7.75 11.09
C GLY A 57 -2.53 -7.99 10.24
N MET A 58 -1.93 -6.93 9.70
CA MET A 58 -0.70 -7.02 8.90
C MET A 58 0.53 -7.20 9.81
N ALA A 59 1.42 -8.13 9.46
CA ALA A 59 2.60 -8.47 10.26
C ALA A 59 3.90 -8.44 9.46
N VAL A 60 5.03 -8.38 10.15
CA VAL A 60 6.37 -8.54 9.55
C VAL A 60 6.45 -9.85 8.78
N GLY A 61 7.01 -9.80 7.57
CA GLY A 61 7.10 -10.92 6.64
C GLY A 61 5.87 -11.13 5.75
N ASP A 62 4.79 -10.38 5.95
CA ASP A 62 3.68 -10.37 4.99
C ASP A 62 4.09 -9.69 3.67
N ARG A 63 3.49 -10.13 2.55
CA ARG A 63 3.76 -9.55 1.22
C ARG A 63 2.59 -8.66 0.80
N VAL A 64 2.91 -7.49 0.23
CA VAL A 64 1.92 -6.52 -0.23
C VAL A 64 2.11 -6.22 -1.71
N LEU A 65 1.11 -6.55 -2.51
CA LEU A 65 1.00 -6.05 -3.89
C LEU A 65 0.54 -4.60 -3.85
N VAL A 66 1.46 -3.70 -4.21
CA VAL A 66 1.19 -2.26 -4.33
C VAL A 66 0.60 -1.98 -5.71
N LEU A 67 -0.56 -1.32 -5.71
CA LEU A 67 -1.25 -0.85 -6.90
C LEU A 67 -1.21 0.67 -6.99
N VAL A 68 -1.06 1.20 -8.20
CA VAL A 68 -1.20 2.63 -8.52
C VAL A 68 -2.14 2.78 -9.71
N HIS A 69 -3.18 3.62 -9.58
CA HIS A 69 -4.27 3.70 -10.58
C HIS A 69 -4.86 2.34 -10.96
N GLN A 70 -4.91 1.42 -9.99
CA GLN A 70 -5.35 0.03 -10.19
C GLN A 70 -4.40 -0.81 -11.05
N TYR A 71 -3.20 -0.36 -11.39
CA TYR A 71 -2.18 -1.18 -12.04
C TYR A 71 -1.21 -1.75 -11.00
N PRO A 72 -0.74 -3.00 -11.16
CA PRO A 72 0.38 -3.51 -10.39
C PRO A 72 1.59 -2.60 -10.54
N PHE A 73 2.12 -2.15 -9.42
CA PHE A 73 3.25 -1.23 -9.40
C PHE A 73 4.48 -1.90 -8.81
N ALA A 74 4.34 -2.50 -7.63
CA ALA A 74 5.43 -3.15 -6.93
C ALA A 74 4.92 -4.28 -6.03
N LEU A 75 5.83 -5.15 -5.65
CA LEU A 75 5.65 -6.13 -4.58
C LEU A 75 6.68 -5.86 -3.51
N VAL A 76 6.24 -5.84 -2.25
CA VAL A 76 7.07 -5.52 -1.11
C VAL A 76 6.84 -6.49 0.03
N THR A 77 7.82 -6.62 0.92
CA THR A 77 7.73 -7.38 2.17
C THR A 77 7.65 -6.42 3.35
N ILE A 78 6.73 -6.63 4.29
CA ILE A 78 6.63 -5.81 5.51
C ILE A 78 7.82 -6.10 6.43
N ASP A 79 8.50 -5.04 6.85
CA ASP A 79 9.72 -5.06 7.67
C ASP A 79 9.54 -4.37 9.04
N SER A 80 8.36 -3.82 9.33
CA SER A 80 8.08 -3.28 10.66
C SER A 80 6.63 -3.45 11.10
N ASP A 81 6.44 -3.29 12.40
CA ASP A 81 5.13 -3.03 12.98
C ASP A 81 4.51 -1.73 12.46
N TYR A 82 3.20 -1.60 12.68
CA TYR A 82 2.43 -0.43 12.32
C TYR A 82 2.94 0.81 13.05
N CYS A 83 3.03 1.91 12.31
CA CYS A 83 3.39 3.22 12.83
C CYS A 83 2.34 4.25 12.44
N TYR A 84 2.07 5.16 13.38
CA TYR A 84 1.21 6.32 13.19
C TYR A 84 1.93 7.59 13.64
N LEU A 85 1.96 8.59 12.77
CA LEU A 85 2.45 9.93 13.10
C LEU A 85 1.26 10.88 13.26
N ARG A 86 1.10 11.43 14.48
CA ARG A 86 0.00 12.36 14.78
C ARG A 86 0.13 13.70 14.07
N GLU A 87 1.35 14.16 13.78
CA GLU A 87 1.54 15.42 13.07
C GLU A 87 1.18 15.21 11.60
N PRO A 88 0.04 15.76 11.13
CA PRO A 88 -0.43 15.45 9.79
C PRO A 88 0.44 16.19 8.78
N PRO A 89 0.70 15.60 7.60
CA PRO A 89 0.92 16.41 6.42
C PRO A 89 -0.35 17.25 6.19
N SER A 90 -0.24 18.57 6.32
CA SER A 90 -1.37 19.44 6.01
C SER A 90 -1.58 19.45 4.49
N SER A 91 -2.81 19.21 4.02
CA SER A 91 -3.27 19.46 2.64
C SER A 91 -2.25 19.21 1.50
N GLY A 92 -1.68 18.00 1.43
CA GLY A 92 -0.80 17.59 0.32
C GLY A 92 0.70 17.87 0.52
N GLU A 93 1.12 18.28 1.72
CA GLU A 93 2.53 18.36 2.09
C GLU A 93 3.12 16.97 2.39
N VAL A 94 4.44 16.85 2.32
CA VAL A 94 5.15 15.66 2.80
C VAL A 94 5.45 15.82 4.29
N ASN A 95 5.27 14.75 5.06
CA ASN A 95 5.63 14.73 6.48
C ASN A 95 7.16 14.71 6.69
N MET A 96 7.59 14.63 7.95
CA MET A 96 9.02 14.53 8.30
C MET A 96 9.76 13.33 7.68
N LEU A 97 9.05 12.30 7.24
CA LEU A 97 9.60 11.13 6.55
C LEU A 97 9.73 11.36 5.02
N GLY A 98 9.23 12.49 4.52
CA GLY A 98 9.23 12.82 3.09
C GLY A 98 8.14 12.09 2.31
N VAL A 99 7.05 11.68 2.96
CA VAL A 99 5.89 10.99 2.35
C VAL A 99 4.58 11.69 2.73
N TRP A 100 3.53 11.49 1.94
CA TRP A 100 2.23 12.16 2.10
C TRP A 100 1.29 11.48 3.11
N PHE A 101 1.70 10.36 3.71
CA PHE A 101 0.87 9.56 4.60
C PHE A 101 1.40 9.50 6.03
N ASN A 102 0.48 9.28 6.97
CA ASN A 102 0.75 9.24 8.41
C ASN A 102 0.50 7.86 9.04
N HIS A 103 -0.17 6.93 8.36
CA HIS A 103 -0.25 5.51 8.72
C HIS A 103 0.69 4.72 7.82
N PHE A 104 1.71 4.07 8.38
CA PHE A 104 2.73 3.40 7.56
C PHE A 104 3.41 2.22 8.25
N ARG A 105 4.16 1.49 7.42
CA ARG A 105 5.09 0.44 7.80
C ARG A 105 6.35 0.56 6.96
N ARG A 106 7.48 0.10 7.50
CA ARG A 106 8.70 -0.12 6.72
C ARG A 106 8.53 -1.34 5.83
N VAL A 107 9.17 -1.30 4.68
CA VAL A 107 9.19 -2.40 3.73
C VAL A 107 10.60 -2.69 3.23
N THR A 108 10.81 -3.93 2.83
CA THR A 108 12.00 -4.44 2.17
C THR A 108 11.61 -5.22 0.91
N ASP A 109 12.61 -5.76 0.21
CA ASP A 109 12.45 -6.58 -1.00
C ASP A 109 11.53 -5.95 -2.05
N VAL A 110 11.69 -4.63 -2.26
CA VAL A 110 10.90 -3.88 -3.24
C VAL A 110 11.27 -4.37 -4.63
N LYS A 111 10.33 -5.04 -5.27
CA LYS A 111 10.43 -5.47 -6.67
C LYS A 111 9.41 -4.65 -7.47
N TYR A 112 9.76 -4.16 -8.65
CA TYR A 112 8.82 -3.40 -9.48
C TYR A 112 8.18 -4.29 -10.54
N TYR A 113 6.89 -4.05 -10.82
CA TYR A 113 6.16 -4.85 -11.81
C TYR A 113 6.74 -4.69 -13.21
N ALA A 114 7.29 -3.51 -13.51
CA ALA A 114 8.01 -3.23 -14.75
C ALA A 114 9.26 -4.12 -14.96
N ASP A 115 9.87 -4.62 -13.87
CA ASP A 115 11.00 -5.55 -13.96
C ASP A 115 10.54 -6.97 -14.31
N LEU A 116 9.30 -7.33 -13.93
CA LEU A 116 8.67 -8.61 -14.22
C LEU A 116 8.06 -8.65 -15.63
N VAL A 117 7.27 -7.64 -15.99
CA VAL A 117 6.59 -7.52 -17.29
C VAL A 117 7.14 -6.31 -18.03
N LYS A 118 8.14 -6.56 -18.87
CA LYS A 118 8.91 -5.50 -19.56
C LYS A 118 8.12 -4.76 -20.63
N ASP A 119 7.13 -5.41 -21.23
CA ASP A 119 6.27 -4.83 -22.26
C ASP A 119 4.98 -4.30 -21.63
N PRO A 120 4.77 -2.97 -21.56
CA PRO A 120 3.58 -2.35 -20.98
C PRO A 120 2.27 -2.79 -21.63
N THR A 121 2.30 -3.24 -22.89
CA THR A 121 1.08 -3.73 -23.58
C THR A 121 0.56 -5.03 -22.99
N ASN A 122 1.40 -5.77 -22.26
CA ASN A 122 1.05 -7.00 -21.56
C ASN A 122 0.74 -6.78 -20.08
N TRP A 123 0.70 -5.53 -19.61
CA TRP A 123 0.35 -5.25 -18.22
C TRP A 123 -1.11 -5.60 -17.96
N ASP A 124 -1.33 -6.33 -16.87
CA ASP A 124 -2.67 -6.73 -16.49
C ASP A 124 -3.49 -5.51 -16.03
N GLN A 125 -4.43 -5.09 -16.88
CA GLN A 125 -5.33 -3.95 -16.63
C GLN A 125 -6.61 -4.36 -15.88
N SER A 126 -6.73 -5.62 -15.48
CA SER A 126 -7.99 -6.20 -15.04
C SER A 126 -8.25 -6.08 -13.55
N PHE A 127 -7.34 -5.45 -12.80
CA PHE A 127 -7.54 -5.08 -11.41
C PHE A 127 -8.52 -3.91 -11.36
N LEU A 128 -9.81 -4.18 -11.21
CA LEU A 128 -10.85 -3.15 -11.13
C LEU A 128 -11.28 -2.92 -9.67
N LYS A 129 -11.50 -1.65 -9.30
CA LYS A 129 -12.15 -1.18 -8.05
C LYS A 129 -11.79 -1.99 -6.79
N CYS A 130 -10.53 -1.94 -6.39
CA CYS A 130 -10.08 -2.54 -5.14
C CYS A 130 -10.27 -1.54 -3.98
N PRO A 131 -10.56 -1.99 -2.75
CA PRO A 131 -10.45 -1.10 -1.58
C PRO A 131 -8.99 -0.63 -1.39
N THR A 132 -8.79 0.40 -0.57
CA THR A 132 -7.47 0.98 -0.24
C THR A 132 -6.48 -0.10 0.17
N ILE A 133 -6.92 -1.04 1.01
CA ILE A 133 -6.12 -2.18 1.45
C ILE A 133 -7.03 -3.39 1.61
N GLN A 134 -6.51 -4.59 1.38
CA GLN A 134 -7.27 -5.83 1.57
C GLN A 134 -6.36 -7.03 1.79
N LEU A 135 -6.70 -7.84 2.78
CA LEU A 135 -6.18 -9.19 2.94
C LEU A 135 -6.71 -10.10 1.81
N LEU A 136 -5.81 -10.80 1.13
CA LEU A 136 -6.13 -11.73 0.06
C LEU A 136 -6.30 -13.13 0.63
N VAL A 137 -7.56 -13.54 0.80
CA VAL A 137 -7.92 -14.87 1.34
C VAL A 137 -8.22 -15.90 0.25
N ASP A 138 -8.52 -15.45 -0.97
CA ASP A 138 -8.83 -16.31 -2.11
C ASP A 138 -7.57 -16.59 -2.94
N PRO A 139 -7.04 -17.83 -2.92
CA PRO A 139 -5.87 -18.22 -3.71
C PRO A 139 -6.10 -18.14 -5.22
N GLU A 140 -7.36 -18.21 -5.66
CA GLU A 140 -7.70 -18.16 -7.07
C GLU A 140 -7.75 -16.73 -7.62
N SER A 141 -7.75 -15.73 -6.72
CA SER A 141 -7.76 -14.32 -7.10
C SER A 141 -6.49 -13.92 -7.85
N ARG A 142 -6.65 -13.00 -8.81
CA ARG A 142 -5.55 -12.53 -9.66
C ARG A 142 -4.40 -11.93 -8.84
N SER A 143 -4.71 -11.10 -7.83
CA SER A 143 -3.69 -10.51 -6.96
C SER A 143 -2.89 -11.58 -6.24
N TYR A 144 -3.54 -12.64 -5.77
CA TYR A 144 -2.88 -13.74 -5.06
C TYR A 144 -1.93 -14.51 -5.98
N LYS A 145 -2.43 -14.93 -7.16
CA LYS A 145 -1.62 -15.60 -8.19
C LYS A 145 -0.46 -14.74 -8.68
N LEU A 146 -0.69 -13.44 -8.84
CA LEU A 146 0.36 -12.51 -9.22
C LEU A 146 1.46 -12.49 -8.16
N ILE A 147 1.14 -12.31 -6.88
CA ILE A 147 2.15 -12.35 -5.80
C ILE A 147 2.94 -13.66 -5.81
N GLN A 148 2.28 -14.79 -6.04
CA GLN A 148 2.95 -16.10 -6.13
C GLN A 148 3.86 -16.27 -7.34
N SER A 149 3.55 -15.60 -8.46
CA SER A 149 4.35 -15.67 -9.68
C SER A 149 5.68 -14.90 -9.58
N TRP A 150 5.82 -14.03 -8.58
CA TRP A 150 7.03 -13.24 -8.40
C TRP A 150 8.10 -14.10 -7.71
N PRO A 151 9.33 -14.13 -8.26
CA PRO A 151 10.45 -14.84 -7.65
C PRO A 151 10.85 -14.22 -6.31
#